data_AF-A0A935JZZ2-F1
#
_entry.id   AF-A0A935JZZ2-F1
#
_cell.length_a   1.000
_cell.length_b   1.000
_cell.length_c   1.000
_cell.angle_alpha   90.00
_cell.angle_beta   90.00
_cell.angle_gamma   90.00
#
_symmetry.space_group_name_H-M   'P 1'
#
loop_
_entity.id
_entity.type
_entity.pdbx_description
1 polymer ?
#
loop_
_entity_poly.entity_id
_entity_poly.type
_entity_poly.pdbx_seq_one_letter_code
_entity_poly.pdbx_strand_id
1 'polypeptide(L)'
;MKYILLFTTAMILLTGCQSASTRNTDSGVANVPTDIKEVSPAEAQVAVSKAYSQFIDVRTLEEYTGGHAARAVNIPLDTLSTKLDLLEKNEPIYVICQTGSRSRKAADILKSAGFNNVLNVSGGTVAWQAAGLPMETTSPHTPNSNSSKLDQRTQDALVSALADERLSQATYQAVLNKFPGSRPFINIIEAEKKHESFLLPLFAKYGVTVPANELDPAKISVPADLVEACKAGVKLENENIALYDRFLQFVKEPDVKEVFTRLQSASRDNHLPAFTRCSEGGGGGGRGKGRPF
;
A
#
# COMPACT_ATOMS: atom_id res chain seq x y z
N MET A 1 -81.99 26.51 4.07
CA MET A 1 -82.46 26.77 5.46
C MET A 1 -81.86 25.66 6.32
N LYS A 2 -80.83 25.95 7.16
CA LYS A 2 -80.86 26.03 8.65
C LYS A 2 -81.54 24.77 9.26
N TYR A 3 -80.93 23.94 10.12
CA TYR A 3 -80.42 24.15 11.49
C TYR A 3 -79.44 22.99 11.84
N ILE A 4 -78.26 23.20 12.45
CA ILE A 4 -77.95 23.26 13.91
C ILE A 4 -78.48 22.04 14.71
N LEU A 5 -77.60 21.20 15.32
CA LEU A 5 -77.35 21.13 16.78
C LEU A 5 -76.50 19.89 17.19
N LEU A 6 -75.62 20.13 18.16
CA LEU A 6 -74.68 19.25 18.89
C LEU A 6 -75.30 18.13 19.77
N PHE A 7 -74.37 17.26 20.26
CA PHE A 7 -74.38 16.39 21.47
C PHE A 7 -75.08 15.02 21.30
N THR A 8 -74.62 13.86 21.80
CA THR A 8 -73.70 13.50 22.89
C THR A 8 -73.38 11.98 22.81
N THR A 9 -72.13 11.61 23.14
CA THR A 9 -71.63 10.40 23.84
C THR A 9 -72.26 9.01 23.62
N ALA A 10 -71.44 8.04 23.20
CA ALA A 10 -71.42 6.70 23.81
C ALA A 10 -70.03 6.04 23.67
N MET A 11 -69.56 5.54 24.82
CA MET A 11 -68.26 4.99 25.14
C MET A 11 -68.25 3.49 24.84
N ILE A 12 -67.29 2.99 24.05
CA ILE A 12 -66.99 1.56 23.99
C ILE A 12 -65.47 1.40 24.17
N LEU A 13 -65.12 0.94 25.37
CA LEU A 13 -63.82 0.41 25.75
C LEU A 13 -63.63 -0.95 25.06
N LEU A 14 -62.61 -1.06 24.22
CA LEU A 14 -62.05 -2.34 23.80
C LEU A 14 -60.58 -2.36 24.18
N THR A 15 -60.32 -3.13 25.23
CA THR A 15 -59.02 -3.59 25.71
C THR A 15 -58.32 -4.44 24.65
N GLY A 16 -57.18 -3.97 24.15
CA GLY A 16 -56.26 -4.72 23.30
C GLY A 16 -54.92 -4.91 24.00
N CYS A 17 -54.42 -6.15 24.01
CA CYS A 17 -53.27 -6.62 24.80
C CYS A 17 -51.96 -5.85 24.57
N GLN A 18 -51.28 -5.53 25.67
CA GLN A 18 -49.85 -5.26 25.69
C GLN A 18 -49.08 -6.57 25.58
N SER A 19 -48.10 -6.63 24.68
CA SER A 19 -47.01 -7.60 24.74
C SER A 19 -45.69 -6.85 24.77
N ALA A 20 -44.83 -7.37 25.64
CA ALA A 20 -43.73 -6.66 26.25
C ALA A 20 -42.56 -6.36 25.29
N SER A 21 -41.89 -5.27 25.65
CA SER A 21 -40.56 -4.86 25.23
C SER A 21 -39.58 -6.03 25.11
N THR A 22 -38.97 -6.16 23.93
CA THR A 22 -37.58 -6.62 23.84
C THR A 22 -36.74 -5.41 23.41
N ARG A 23 -35.88 -4.98 24.33
CA ARG A 23 -34.84 -3.97 24.08
C ARG A 23 -33.90 -4.55 23.03
N ASN A 24 -33.87 -3.98 21.84
CA ASN A 24 -32.81 -4.28 20.89
C ASN A 24 -31.67 -3.29 21.15
N THR A 25 -30.52 -3.86 21.48
CA THR A 25 -29.29 -3.17 21.88
C THR A 25 -28.79 -2.28 20.76
N ASP A 26 -28.71 -1.00 21.09
CA ASP A 26 -27.92 0.03 20.42
C ASP A 26 -26.49 -0.50 20.16
N SER A 27 -26.24 -0.91 18.91
CA SER A 27 -24.90 -1.15 18.40
C SER A 27 -24.51 0.10 17.64
N GLY A 28 -23.88 1.05 18.34
CA GLY A 28 -23.20 2.19 17.75
C GLY A 28 -22.02 1.73 16.90
N VAL A 29 -22.30 1.24 15.69
CA VAL A 29 -21.34 1.28 14.59
C VAL A 29 -21.57 2.63 13.93
N ALA A 30 -20.63 3.55 14.16
CA ALA A 30 -20.62 4.83 13.48
C ALA A 30 -20.67 4.57 11.96
N ASN A 31 -21.78 4.97 11.34
CA ASN A 31 -21.97 4.91 9.90
C ASN A 31 -21.09 6.02 9.28
N VAL A 32 -19.81 5.73 9.06
CA VAL A 32 -18.90 6.62 8.34
C VAL A 32 -19.40 6.69 6.90
N PRO A 33 -19.72 7.87 6.34
CA PRO A 33 -20.15 7.99 4.94
C PRO A 33 -19.06 7.44 4.00
N THR A 34 -19.35 6.29 3.37
CA THR A 34 -18.47 5.57 2.45
C THR A 34 -18.54 6.18 1.06
N ASP A 35 -18.22 7.46 0.90
CA ASP A 35 -18.13 8.05 -0.43
C ASP A 35 -16.81 7.61 -1.08
N ILE A 36 -16.76 6.38 -1.58
CA ILE A 36 -15.63 5.86 -2.35
C ILE A 36 -15.66 6.56 -3.71
N LYS A 37 -14.59 7.29 -4.01
CA LYS A 37 -14.45 7.97 -5.30
C LYS A 37 -14.35 6.92 -6.40
N GLU A 38 -15.26 6.96 -7.35
CA GLU A 38 -15.26 6.13 -8.55
C GLU A 38 -14.48 6.84 -9.66
N VAL A 39 -13.70 6.08 -10.45
CA VAL A 39 -13.01 6.57 -11.65
C VAL A 39 -13.23 5.62 -12.82
N SER A 40 -13.35 6.16 -14.02
CA SER A 40 -13.45 5.33 -15.22
C SER A 40 -12.11 4.62 -15.53
N PRO A 41 -12.13 3.51 -16.29
CA PRO A 41 -10.90 2.87 -16.74
C PRO A 41 -9.96 3.82 -17.51
N ALA A 42 -10.49 4.74 -18.32
CA ALA A 42 -9.68 5.70 -19.08
C ALA A 42 -9.00 6.74 -18.17
N GLU A 43 -9.71 7.27 -17.17
CA GLU A 43 -9.11 8.18 -16.18
C GLU A 43 -8.06 7.47 -15.33
N ALA A 44 -8.36 6.24 -14.91
CA ALA A 44 -7.41 5.37 -14.24
C ALA A 44 -6.19 5.14 -15.14
N GLN A 45 -6.35 4.74 -16.41
CA GLN A 45 -5.25 4.58 -17.38
C GLN A 45 -4.35 5.83 -17.43
N VAL A 46 -4.93 7.01 -17.60
CA VAL A 46 -4.15 8.26 -17.66
C VAL A 46 -3.37 8.47 -16.37
N ALA A 47 -4.00 8.25 -15.21
CA ALA A 47 -3.33 8.39 -13.93
C ALA A 47 -2.25 7.34 -13.70
N VAL A 48 -2.51 6.08 -14.04
CA VAL A 48 -1.59 4.96 -13.80
C VAL A 48 -0.51 4.82 -14.87
N SER A 49 -0.69 5.46 -16.03
CA SER A 49 0.33 5.60 -17.07
C SER A 49 1.39 6.65 -16.74
N LYS A 50 1.14 7.53 -15.77
CA LYS A 50 2.19 8.31 -15.10
C LYS A 50 3.04 7.32 -14.27
N ALA A 51 4.33 7.59 -14.14
CA ALA A 51 5.27 6.51 -13.82
C ALA A 51 5.12 5.93 -12.40
N TYR A 52 4.29 6.51 -11.52
CA TYR A 52 3.81 5.86 -10.30
C TYR A 52 2.37 6.26 -9.92
N SER A 53 1.58 5.23 -9.68
CA SER A 53 0.28 5.26 -9.02
C SER A 53 0.13 3.94 -8.28
N GLN A 54 -0.42 3.92 -7.07
CA GLN A 54 -0.68 2.65 -6.39
C GLN A 54 -1.88 1.97 -7.02
N PHE A 55 -1.65 1.23 -8.11
CA PHE A 55 -2.70 0.50 -8.80
C PHE A 55 -2.71 -0.94 -8.31
N ILE A 56 -3.72 -1.33 -7.54
CA ILE A 56 -3.82 -2.66 -6.94
C ILE A 56 -4.98 -3.44 -7.53
N ASP A 57 -4.70 -4.69 -7.93
CA ASP A 57 -5.69 -5.67 -8.31
C ASP A 57 -5.99 -6.58 -7.12
N VAL A 58 -7.22 -6.52 -6.61
CA VAL A 58 -7.64 -7.25 -5.40
C VAL A 58 -8.32 -8.59 -5.70
N ARG A 59 -8.22 -9.06 -6.95
CA ARG A 59 -8.64 -10.41 -7.36
C ARG A 59 -7.69 -11.48 -6.84
N THR A 60 -8.05 -12.75 -7.01
CA THR A 60 -7.15 -13.86 -6.69
C THR A 60 -5.92 -13.82 -7.61
N LEU A 61 -4.83 -14.48 -7.19
CA LEU A 61 -3.64 -14.61 -8.01
C LEU A 61 -3.95 -15.27 -9.36
N GLU A 62 -4.80 -16.31 -9.37
CA GLU A 62 -5.22 -17.00 -10.60
C GLU A 62 -5.89 -16.05 -11.59
N GLU A 63 -6.87 -15.26 -11.15
CA GLU A 63 -7.55 -14.26 -11.99
C GLU A 63 -6.59 -13.20 -12.53
N TYR A 64 -5.62 -12.78 -11.71
CA TYR A 64 -4.61 -11.80 -12.09
C TYR A 64 -3.65 -12.36 -13.15
N THR A 65 -3.16 -13.59 -12.95
CA THR A 65 -2.21 -14.25 -13.86
C THR A 65 -2.79 -14.47 -15.26
N GLY A 66 -4.10 -14.74 -15.35
CA GLY A 66 -4.83 -14.91 -16.61
C GLY A 66 -5.07 -13.61 -17.40
N GLY A 67 -4.74 -12.45 -16.82
CA GLY A 67 -4.87 -11.15 -17.47
C GLY A 67 -5.30 -10.06 -16.49
N HIS A 68 -4.54 -8.98 -16.43
CA HIS A 68 -4.80 -7.83 -15.56
C HIS A 68 -4.47 -6.51 -16.27
N ALA A 69 -5.00 -5.42 -15.72
CA ALA A 69 -4.65 -4.08 -16.17
C ALA A 69 -3.14 -3.85 -16.01
N ALA A 70 -2.48 -3.37 -17.07
CA ALA A 70 -1.03 -3.17 -17.04
C ALA A 70 -0.60 -2.31 -15.84
N ARG A 71 0.54 -2.65 -15.22
CA ARG A 71 1.11 -1.98 -14.02
C ARG A 71 0.33 -2.17 -12.72
N ALA A 72 -0.80 -2.90 -12.72
CA ALA A 72 -1.49 -3.24 -11.49
C ALA A 72 -0.70 -4.29 -10.70
N VAL A 73 -0.58 -4.14 -9.38
CA VAL A 73 0.05 -5.10 -8.47
C VAL A 73 -1.04 -5.94 -7.79
N ASN A 74 -0.88 -7.26 -7.76
CA ASN A 74 -1.86 -8.12 -7.09
C ASN A 74 -1.72 -8.04 -5.56
N ILE A 75 -2.76 -7.58 -4.89
CA ILE A 75 -2.93 -7.66 -3.43
C ILE A 75 -4.35 -8.20 -3.17
N PRO A 76 -4.52 -9.53 -3.11
CA PRO A 76 -5.83 -10.15 -2.93
C PRO A 76 -6.59 -9.59 -1.72
N LEU A 77 -7.90 -9.38 -1.89
CA LEU A 77 -8.78 -8.74 -0.88
C LEU A 77 -8.69 -9.40 0.50
N ASP A 78 -8.56 -10.73 0.55
CA ASP A 78 -8.45 -11.53 1.77
C ASP A 78 -7.13 -11.30 2.53
N THR A 79 -6.06 -10.91 1.83
CA THR A 79 -4.75 -10.59 2.43
C THR A 79 -4.52 -9.09 2.65
N LEU A 80 -5.38 -8.23 2.08
CA LEU A 80 -5.18 -6.78 2.06
C LEU A 80 -4.99 -6.16 3.44
N SER A 81 -5.79 -6.56 4.43
CA SER A 81 -5.73 -6.02 5.80
C SER A 81 -4.38 -6.29 6.51
N THR A 82 -3.67 -7.34 6.09
CA THR A 82 -2.35 -7.71 6.62
C THR A 82 -1.18 -7.09 5.86
N LYS A 83 -1.46 -6.44 4.73
CA LYS A 83 -0.47 -5.89 3.79
C LYS A 83 -0.61 -4.38 3.61
N LEU A 84 -1.24 -3.70 4.57
CA LEU A 84 -1.48 -2.26 4.53
C LEU A 84 -0.17 -1.46 4.58
N ASP A 85 0.86 -2.00 5.22
CA ASP A 85 2.22 -1.48 5.23
C ASP A 85 2.89 -1.48 3.85
N LEU A 86 2.39 -2.28 2.90
CA LEU A 86 2.82 -2.20 1.51
C LEU A 86 2.30 -0.93 0.83
N LEU A 87 1.38 -0.17 1.39
CA LEU A 87 0.72 0.95 0.72
C LEU A 87 1.08 2.28 1.39
N GLU A 88 1.22 3.31 0.56
CA GLU A 88 1.53 4.67 0.98
C GLU A 88 0.26 5.46 1.23
N LYS A 89 0.10 6.00 2.44
CA LYS A 89 -1.14 6.66 2.87
C LYS A 89 -1.42 8.00 2.19
N ASN A 90 -0.37 8.67 1.72
CA ASN A 90 -0.46 10.03 1.17
C ASN A 90 -0.57 10.05 -0.36
N GLU A 91 -0.44 8.89 -1.00
CA GLU A 91 -0.49 8.77 -2.46
C GLU A 91 -1.83 8.19 -2.93
N PRO A 92 -2.31 8.53 -4.15
CA PRO A 92 -3.53 7.95 -4.71
C PRO A 92 -3.42 6.43 -4.87
N ILE A 93 -4.43 5.71 -4.38
CA ILE A 93 -4.58 4.26 -4.55
C ILE A 93 -5.75 3.97 -5.46
N TYR A 94 -5.46 3.41 -6.63
CA TYR A 94 -6.44 2.89 -7.57
C TYR A 94 -6.67 1.41 -7.28
N VAL A 95 -7.91 1.02 -7.04
CA VAL A 95 -8.27 -0.35 -6.69
C VAL A 95 -9.17 -0.92 -7.78
N ILE A 96 -8.78 -2.07 -8.34
CA ILE A 96 -9.52 -2.77 -9.37
C ILE A 96 -9.82 -4.21 -8.95
N CYS A 97 -10.97 -4.71 -9.39
CA CYS A 97 -11.29 -6.13 -9.35
C CYS A 97 -12.04 -6.51 -10.62
N GLN A 98 -12.72 -7.68 -10.68
CA GLN A 98 -13.38 -8.13 -11.92
C GLN A 98 -14.43 -7.14 -12.44
N THR A 99 -15.35 -6.68 -11.57
CA THR A 99 -16.51 -5.85 -11.95
C THR A 99 -16.70 -4.59 -11.07
N GLY A 100 -15.82 -4.36 -10.10
CA GLY A 100 -15.85 -3.21 -9.18
C GLY A 100 -16.35 -3.51 -7.75
N SER A 101 -17.06 -4.62 -7.51
CA SER A 101 -17.67 -4.87 -6.19
C SER A 101 -16.67 -5.27 -5.10
N ARG A 102 -15.65 -6.06 -5.43
CA ARG A 102 -14.59 -6.43 -4.47
C ARG A 102 -13.65 -5.27 -4.18
N SER A 103 -13.35 -4.46 -5.20
CA SER A 103 -12.48 -3.28 -5.08
C SER A 103 -13.13 -2.16 -4.25
N ARG A 104 -14.46 -2.01 -4.27
CA ARG A 104 -15.16 -1.16 -3.30
C ARG A 104 -14.93 -1.60 -1.84
N LYS A 105 -15.07 -2.90 -1.55
CA LYS A 105 -14.79 -3.44 -0.21
C LYS A 105 -13.34 -3.20 0.21
N ALA A 106 -12.39 -3.41 -0.71
CA ALA A 106 -10.98 -3.09 -0.48
C ALA A 106 -10.79 -1.59 -0.18
N ALA A 107 -11.49 -0.71 -0.91
CA ALA A 107 -11.42 0.72 -0.67
C ALA A 107 -11.95 1.10 0.73
N ASP A 108 -13.01 0.46 1.21
CA ASP A 108 -13.50 0.66 2.58
C ASP A 108 -12.49 0.21 3.64
N ILE A 109 -11.81 -0.94 3.42
CA ILE A 109 -10.73 -1.42 4.29
C ILE A 109 -9.59 -0.41 4.36
N LEU A 110 -9.17 0.11 3.19
CA LEU A 110 -8.10 1.10 3.09
C LEU A 110 -8.50 2.42 3.76
N LYS A 111 -9.68 2.95 3.50
CA LYS A 111 -10.14 4.17 4.17
C LYS A 111 -10.19 4.00 5.69
N SER A 112 -10.69 2.86 6.16
CA SER A 112 -10.74 2.52 7.59
C SER A 112 -9.34 2.40 8.21
N ALA A 113 -8.31 2.09 7.43
CA ALA A 113 -6.90 2.06 7.84
C ALA A 113 -6.18 3.43 7.73
N GLY A 114 -6.91 4.50 7.37
CA GLY A 114 -6.41 5.86 7.27
C GLY A 114 -5.81 6.24 5.91
N PHE A 115 -6.13 5.50 4.84
CA PHE A 115 -5.80 5.88 3.47
C PHE A 115 -6.85 6.85 2.95
N ASN A 116 -6.49 8.12 2.76
CA ASN A 116 -7.46 9.17 2.47
C ASN A 116 -7.78 9.32 0.98
N ASN A 117 -6.91 8.81 0.10
CA ASN A 117 -7.01 8.97 -1.35
C ASN A 117 -7.16 7.63 -2.07
N VAL A 118 -8.31 6.97 -1.86
CA VAL A 118 -8.62 5.67 -2.46
C VAL A 118 -9.70 5.81 -3.53
N LEU A 119 -9.39 5.33 -4.74
CA LEU A 119 -10.23 5.42 -5.93
C LEU A 119 -10.58 4.01 -6.44
N ASN A 120 -11.87 3.73 -6.59
CA ASN A 120 -12.34 2.48 -7.18
C ASN A 120 -12.43 2.60 -8.70
N VAL A 121 -11.88 1.63 -9.43
CA VAL A 121 -12.00 1.59 -10.90
C VAL A 121 -13.36 0.99 -11.27
N SER A 122 -14.24 1.83 -11.81
CA SER A 122 -15.60 1.48 -12.20
C SER A 122 -15.61 0.41 -13.29
N GLY A 123 -16.47 -0.59 -13.14
CA GLY A 123 -16.62 -1.70 -14.08
C GLY A 123 -15.46 -2.72 -14.07
N GLY A 124 -14.42 -2.48 -13.27
CA GLY A 124 -13.34 -3.43 -13.06
C GLY A 124 -12.53 -3.79 -14.31
N THR A 125 -11.82 -4.91 -14.25
CA THR A 125 -11.02 -5.44 -15.35
C THR A 125 -11.86 -5.72 -16.60
N VAL A 126 -13.15 -6.07 -16.44
CA VAL A 126 -14.07 -6.25 -17.58
C VAL A 126 -14.22 -4.95 -18.37
N ALA A 127 -14.47 -3.82 -17.70
CA ALA A 127 -14.59 -2.53 -18.37
C ALA A 127 -13.24 -2.03 -18.90
N TRP A 128 -12.14 -2.32 -18.20
CA TRP A 128 -10.79 -2.01 -18.66
C TRP A 128 -10.47 -2.70 -19.99
N GLN A 129 -10.74 -4.01 -20.06
CA GLN A 129 -10.54 -4.80 -21.27
C GLN A 129 -11.47 -4.34 -22.40
N ALA A 130 -12.75 -4.08 -22.10
CA ALA A 130 -13.70 -3.58 -23.09
C ALA A 130 -13.30 -2.21 -23.67
N ALA A 131 -12.60 -1.39 -22.90
CA ALA A 131 -12.05 -0.10 -23.34
C ALA A 131 -10.77 -0.23 -24.19
N GLY A 132 -10.28 -1.46 -24.46
CA GLY A 132 -9.08 -1.70 -25.27
C GLY A 132 -7.79 -1.20 -24.63
N LEU A 133 -7.79 -1.06 -23.29
CA LEU A 133 -6.68 -0.53 -22.53
C LEU A 133 -5.56 -1.58 -22.33
N PRO A 134 -4.29 -1.16 -22.19
CA PRO A 134 -3.16 -2.06 -21.93
C PRO A 134 -3.41 -3.11 -20.85
N MET A 135 -3.21 -4.37 -21.22
CA MET A 135 -3.31 -5.54 -20.36
C MET A 135 -1.96 -6.24 -20.28
N GLU A 136 -1.65 -6.80 -19.12
CA GLU A 136 -0.49 -7.66 -18.89
C GLU A 136 -0.95 -9.06 -18.50
N THR A 137 -0.12 -10.05 -18.82
CA THR A 137 -0.25 -11.42 -18.31
C THR A 137 1.08 -11.77 -17.65
N THR A 138 1.06 -12.58 -16.62
CA THR A 138 2.29 -13.11 -16.03
C THR A 138 2.80 -14.27 -16.89
N SER A 139 3.20 -13.96 -18.13
CA SER A 139 4.11 -14.78 -18.93
C SER A 139 5.48 -14.10 -18.96
N PRO A 140 6.59 -14.85 -19.01
CA PRO A 140 7.93 -14.26 -19.08
C PRO A 140 8.06 -13.46 -20.38
N HIS A 141 7.92 -12.13 -20.31
CA HIS A 141 8.03 -11.24 -21.46
C HIS A 141 9.43 -10.61 -21.50
N THR A 142 10.15 -10.86 -22.59
CA THR A 142 11.40 -10.22 -23.01
C THR A 142 11.19 -8.73 -23.32
N PRO A 143 12.14 -7.81 -23.01
CA PRO A 143 11.94 -6.37 -23.18
C PRO A 143 11.90 -5.93 -24.65
N ASN A 144 11.01 -4.99 -24.95
CA ASN A 144 10.77 -4.38 -26.27
C ASN A 144 11.86 -3.31 -26.59
N SER A 145 12.45 -3.34 -27.79
CA SER A 145 13.76 -2.71 -28.12
C SER A 145 13.76 -1.21 -28.46
N ASN A 146 12.82 -0.41 -27.96
CA ASN A 146 12.70 1.01 -28.32
C ASN A 146 12.78 1.99 -27.12
N SER A 147 13.41 1.62 -26.01
CA SER A 147 13.78 2.58 -24.96
C SER A 147 15.02 3.38 -25.36
N SER A 148 14.98 4.71 -25.26
CA SER A 148 16.20 5.52 -25.31
C SER A 148 17.18 5.05 -24.23
N LYS A 149 18.42 4.72 -24.61
CA LYS A 149 19.47 4.26 -23.69
C LYS A 149 19.74 5.34 -22.62
N LEU A 150 19.77 4.93 -21.35
CA LEU A 150 20.15 5.81 -20.22
C LEU A 150 21.60 6.27 -20.35
N ASP A 151 21.91 7.48 -19.87
CA ASP A 151 23.32 7.86 -19.68
C ASP A 151 23.98 7.00 -18.58
N GLN A 152 25.31 6.86 -18.65
CA GLN A 152 26.05 5.96 -17.75
C GLN A 152 25.82 6.31 -16.28
N ARG A 153 25.71 7.60 -15.95
CA ARG A 153 25.55 8.06 -14.58
C ARG A 153 24.20 7.64 -14.01
N THR A 154 23.14 7.68 -14.81
CA THR A 154 21.83 7.16 -14.42
C THR A 154 21.83 5.63 -14.33
N GLN A 155 22.56 4.92 -15.19
CA GLN A 155 22.72 3.46 -15.08
C GLN A 155 23.42 3.08 -13.76
N ASP A 156 24.52 3.76 -13.43
CA ASP A 156 25.25 3.53 -12.18
C ASP A 156 24.39 3.83 -10.95
N ALA A 157 23.51 4.84 -11.04
CA ALA A 157 22.55 5.16 -9.99
C ALA A 157 21.51 4.04 -9.79
N LEU A 158 20.97 3.46 -10.87
CA LEU A 158 20.04 2.32 -10.78
C LEU A 158 20.72 1.11 -10.12
N VAL A 159 21.95 0.78 -10.56
CA VAL A 159 22.75 -0.30 -9.99
C VAL A 159 23.02 -0.07 -8.50
N SER A 160 23.39 1.16 -8.13
CA SER A 160 23.66 1.53 -6.75
C SER A 160 22.42 1.49 -5.87
N ALA A 161 21.27 1.97 -6.37
CA ALA A 161 19.99 1.89 -5.67
C ALA A 161 19.63 0.43 -5.38
N LEU A 162 19.71 -0.45 -6.38
CA LEU A 162 19.42 -1.88 -6.20
C LEU A 162 20.38 -2.55 -5.19
N ALA A 163 21.66 -2.19 -5.23
CA ALA A 163 22.63 -2.70 -4.27
C ALA A 163 22.32 -2.24 -2.83
N ASP A 164 21.86 -1.01 -2.67
CA ASP A 164 21.47 -0.45 -1.37
C ASP A 164 20.24 -1.17 -0.79
N GLU A 165 19.18 -1.36 -1.59
CA GLU A 165 17.99 -2.11 -1.14
C GLU A 165 18.33 -3.54 -0.68
N ARG A 166 19.21 -4.23 -1.43
CA ARG A 166 19.68 -5.58 -1.08
C ARG A 166 20.55 -5.60 0.17
N LEU A 167 21.40 -4.59 0.35
CA LEU A 167 22.26 -4.46 1.53
C LEU A 167 21.42 -4.21 2.78
N SER A 168 20.43 -3.31 2.71
CA SER A 168 19.48 -3.05 3.80
C SER A 168 18.70 -4.31 4.17
N GLN A 169 18.16 -5.02 3.18
CA GLN A 169 17.48 -6.30 3.39
C GLN A 169 18.36 -7.32 4.13
N ALA A 170 19.58 -7.55 3.63
CA ALA A 170 20.50 -8.53 4.21
C ALA A 170 20.94 -8.11 5.63
N THR A 171 21.15 -6.82 5.85
CA THR A 171 21.51 -6.26 7.16
C THR A 171 20.40 -6.47 8.18
N TYR A 172 19.17 -6.10 7.82
CA TYR A 172 18.01 -6.25 8.70
C TYR A 172 17.68 -7.71 8.98
N GLN A 173 17.86 -8.60 7.98
CA GLN A 173 17.71 -10.03 8.18
C GLN A 173 18.74 -10.59 9.16
N ALA A 174 20.01 -10.16 9.07
CA ALA A 174 21.06 -10.56 10.00
C ALA A 174 20.75 -10.08 11.43
N VAL A 175 20.22 -8.87 11.59
CA VAL A 175 19.74 -8.36 12.88
C VAL A 175 18.60 -9.23 13.43
N LEU A 176 17.59 -9.58 12.63
CA LEU A 176 16.48 -10.43 13.07
C LEU A 176 16.92 -11.84 13.46
N ASN A 177 17.92 -12.40 12.78
CA ASN A 177 18.48 -13.70 13.16
C ASN A 177 19.07 -13.66 14.57
N LYS A 178 19.68 -12.52 14.96
CA LYS A 178 20.22 -12.31 16.32
C LYS A 178 19.15 -11.88 17.33
N PHE A 179 18.17 -11.09 16.91
CA PHE A 179 17.09 -10.56 17.75
C PHE A 179 15.71 -10.88 17.14
N PRO A 180 15.22 -12.13 17.26
CA PRO A 180 13.98 -12.55 16.60
C PRO A 180 12.76 -11.72 17.02
N GLY A 181 11.93 -11.35 16.03
CA GLY A 181 10.68 -10.61 16.26
C GLY A 181 10.87 -9.13 16.62
N SER A 182 12.09 -8.60 16.58
CA SER A 182 12.35 -7.19 16.89
C SER A 182 11.79 -6.25 15.81
N ARG A 183 10.88 -5.36 16.20
CA ARG A 183 10.44 -4.24 15.36
C ARG A 183 11.46 -3.09 15.43
N PRO A 184 11.69 -2.34 14.33
CA PRO A 184 10.91 -2.36 13.09
C PRO A 184 11.44 -3.31 12.00
N PHE A 185 12.57 -3.98 12.21
CA PHE A 185 13.27 -4.80 11.19
C PHE A 185 12.35 -5.77 10.44
N ILE A 186 11.47 -6.48 11.14
CA ILE A 186 10.55 -7.45 10.53
C ILE A 186 9.59 -6.83 9.50
N ASN A 187 9.16 -5.58 9.70
CA ASN A 187 8.25 -4.90 8.77
C ASN A 187 9.05 -4.27 7.62
N ILE A 188 10.24 -3.75 7.91
CA ILE A 188 11.03 -2.99 6.92
C ILE A 188 11.64 -3.91 5.86
N ILE A 189 12.01 -5.16 6.19
CA ILE A 189 12.51 -6.12 5.19
C ILE A 189 11.52 -6.34 4.04
N GLU A 190 10.22 -6.40 4.33
CA GLU A 190 9.20 -6.54 3.28
C GLU A 190 9.06 -5.27 2.44
N ALA A 191 9.29 -4.09 3.02
CA ALA A 191 9.38 -2.84 2.28
C ALA A 191 10.60 -2.84 1.33
N GLU A 192 11.79 -3.27 1.79
CA GLU A 192 12.99 -3.30 0.93
C GLU A 192 12.85 -4.29 -0.23
N LYS A 193 12.23 -5.45 -0.02
CA LYS A 193 11.87 -6.38 -1.11
C LYS A 193 11.01 -5.70 -2.16
N LYS A 194 10.09 -4.84 -1.70
CA LYS A 194 9.19 -4.09 -2.58
C LYS A 194 9.95 -3.01 -3.33
N HIS A 195 10.89 -2.33 -2.69
CA HIS A 195 11.76 -1.35 -3.35
C HIS A 195 12.55 -1.97 -4.51
N GLU A 196 13.15 -3.14 -4.30
CA GLU A 196 13.78 -3.91 -5.38
C GLU A 196 12.79 -4.18 -6.52
N SER A 197 11.56 -4.58 -6.22
CA SER A 197 10.53 -4.82 -7.24
C SER A 197 10.15 -3.57 -8.06
N PHE A 198 10.36 -2.36 -7.53
CA PHE A 198 10.14 -1.11 -8.27
C PHE A 198 11.32 -0.74 -9.17
N LEU A 199 12.53 -1.17 -8.80
CA LEU A 199 13.74 -0.92 -9.58
C LEU A 199 13.83 -1.86 -10.79
N LEU A 200 13.54 -3.16 -10.63
CA LEU A 200 13.74 -4.17 -11.67
C LEU A 200 13.05 -3.85 -13.02
N PRO A 201 11.82 -3.30 -13.08
CA PRO A 201 11.22 -2.88 -14.34
C PRO A 201 12.01 -1.79 -15.07
N LEU A 202 12.72 -0.90 -14.36
CA LEU A 202 13.57 0.11 -14.97
C LEU A 202 14.81 -0.52 -15.63
N PHE A 203 15.40 -1.55 -15.01
CA PHE A 203 16.50 -2.30 -15.61
C PHE A 203 16.07 -2.96 -16.92
N ALA A 204 14.93 -3.67 -16.90
CA ALA A 204 14.37 -4.31 -18.09
C ALA A 204 14.02 -3.28 -19.17
N LYS A 205 13.33 -2.19 -18.78
CA LYS A 205 12.90 -1.12 -19.69
C LYS A 205 14.09 -0.50 -20.41
N TYR A 206 15.18 -0.21 -19.71
CA TYR A 206 16.33 0.51 -20.27
C TYR A 206 17.48 -0.38 -20.73
N GLY A 207 17.31 -1.71 -20.67
CA GLY A 207 18.34 -2.67 -21.05
C GLY A 207 19.59 -2.63 -20.16
N VAL A 208 19.44 -2.22 -18.89
CA VAL A 208 20.53 -2.23 -17.91
C VAL A 208 20.65 -3.65 -17.33
N THR A 209 21.87 -4.18 -17.26
CA THR A 209 22.08 -5.51 -16.68
C THR A 209 21.85 -5.46 -15.17
N VAL A 210 21.01 -6.36 -14.67
CA VAL A 210 20.79 -6.52 -13.23
C VAL A 210 22.04 -7.19 -12.63
N PRO A 211 22.78 -6.53 -11.72
CA PRO A 211 23.93 -7.15 -11.06
C PRO A 211 23.50 -8.38 -10.25
N ALA A 212 24.38 -9.39 -10.18
CA ALA A 212 24.18 -10.53 -9.29
C ALA A 212 24.16 -10.07 -7.82
N ASN A 213 23.39 -10.79 -6.98
CA ASN A 213 23.45 -10.55 -5.54
C ASN A 213 24.61 -11.37 -4.96
N GLU A 214 25.73 -10.70 -4.68
CA GLU A 214 26.96 -11.30 -4.15
C GLU A 214 27.13 -11.08 -2.63
N LEU A 215 26.09 -10.58 -1.95
CA LEU A 215 26.13 -10.36 -0.51
C LEU A 215 26.22 -11.71 0.21
N ASP A 216 27.20 -11.82 1.11
CA ASP A 216 27.37 -12.95 2.00
C ASP A 216 26.81 -12.59 3.38
N PRO A 217 25.66 -13.15 3.80
CA PRO A 217 25.05 -12.83 5.09
C PRO A 217 25.97 -13.12 6.28
N ALA A 218 26.93 -14.04 6.15
CA ALA A 218 27.87 -14.37 7.22
C ALA A 218 28.91 -13.27 7.46
N LYS A 219 29.10 -12.35 6.51
CA LYS A 219 30.03 -11.21 6.61
C LYS A 219 29.37 -9.94 7.15
N ILE A 220 28.06 -9.95 7.33
CA ILE A 220 27.31 -8.80 7.85
C ILE A 220 27.52 -8.74 9.37
N SER A 221 28.15 -7.65 9.82
CA SER A 221 28.35 -7.39 11.24
C SER A 221 27.05 -6.92 11.88
N VAL A 222 26.61 -7.62 12.93
CA VAL A 222 25.41 -7.26 13.69
C VAL A 222 25.81 -6.65 15.03
N PRO A 223 25.30 -5.46 15.40
CA PRO A 223 25.61 -4.82 16.68
C PRO A 223 25.34 -5.69 17.91
N ALA A 224 26.02 -5.38 19.02
CA ALA A 224 26.02 -6.20 20.23
C ALA A 224 24.62 -6.35 20.84
N ASP A 225 23.84 -5.28 20.84
CA ASP A 225 22.49 -5.21 21.37
C ASP A 225 21.51 -4.56 20.38
N LEU A 226 20.22 -4.68 20.70
CA LEU A 226 19.12 -4.23 19.83
C LEU A 226 19.05 -2.70 19.71
N VAL A 227 19.45 -1.96 20.75
CA VAL A 227 19.43 -0.48 20.70
C VAL A 227 20.47 0.01 19.72
N GLU A 228 21.68 -0.54 19.76
CA GLU A 228 22.75 -0.25 18.80
C GLU A 228 22.39 -0.73 17.39
N ALA A 229 21.67 -1.85 17.25
CA ALA A 229 21.12 -2.27 15.96
C ALA A 229 20.12 -1.25 15.40
N CYS A 230 19.24 -0.69 16.23
CA CYS A 230 18.30 0.33 15.80
C CYS A 230 18.98 1.67 15.47
N LYS A 231 20.04 2.05 16.19
CA LYS A 231 20.88 3.21 15.80
C LYS A 231 21.59 2.99 14.47
N ALA A 232 22.08 1.77 14.21
CA ALA A 232 22.63 1.42 12.91
C ALA A 232 21.58 1.52 11.80
N GLY A 233 20.33 1.10 12.06
CA GLY A 233 19.20 1.35 11.16
C GLY A 233 18.97 2.83 10.88
N VAL A 234 18.91 3.70 11.91
CA VAL A 234 18.82 5.16 11.74
C VAL A 234 19.93 5.69 10.82
N LYS A 235 21.16 5.21 11.00
CA LYS A 235 22.29 5.61 10.16
C LYS A 235 22.08 5.18 8.69
N LEU A 236 21.69 3.93 8.45
CA LEU A 236 21.43 3.40 7.10
C LEU A 236 20.33 4.19 6.38
N GLU A 237 19.22 4.49 7.06
CA GLU A 237 18.14 5.27 6.44
C GLU A 237 18.58 6.69 6.08
N ASN A 238 19.39 7.35 6.92
CA ASN A 238 19.94 8.67 6.58
C ASN A 238 20.91 8.61 5.39
N GLU A 239 21.74 7.56 5.32
CA GLU A 239 22.67 7.34 4.20
C GLU A 239 21.91 7.06 2.89
N ASN A 240 20.81 6.31 2.95
CA ASN A 240 19.92 6.04 1.83
C ASN A 240 19.20 7.31 1.35
N ILE A 241 18.66 8.13 2.26
CA ILE A 241 18.06 9.44 1.90
C ILE A 241 19.07 10.32 1.17
N ALA A 242 20.30 10.42 1.72
CA ALA A 242 21.37 11.21 1.13
C ALA A 242 21.85 10.63 -0.21
N LEU A 243 21.75 9.32 -0.43
CA LEU A 243 22.02 8.68 -1.71
C LEU A 243 21.06 9.18 -2.79
N TYR A 244 19.76 9.13 -2.51
CA TYR A 244 18.74 9.61 -3.43
C TYR A 244 18.79 11.12 -3.65
N ASP A 245 19.13 11.92 -2.63
CA ASP A 245 19.36 13.37 -2.79
C ASP A 245 20.43 13.66 -3.84
N ARG A 246 21.48 12.84 -3.92
CA ARG A 246 22.52 12.97 -4.95
C ARG A 246 22.02 12.51 -6.32
N PHE A 247 21.28 11.40 -6.39
CA PHE A 247 20.79 10.86 -7.65
C PHE A 247 19.80 11.79 -8.34
N LEU A 248 18.84 12.34 -7.58
CA LEU A 248 17.79 13.20 -8.10
C LEU A 248 18.30 14.51 -8.70
N GLN A 249 19.55 14.92 -8.42
CA GLN A 249 20.18 16.10 -9.02
C GLN A 249 20.55 15.93 -10.50
N PHE A 250 20.77 14.70 -10.97
CA PHE A 250 21.29 14.46 -12.32
C PHE A 250 20.46 13.51 -13.17
N VAL A 251 19.64 12.64 -12.58
CA VAL A 251 18.69 11.81 -13.33
C VAL A 251 17.79 12.74 -14.14
N LYS A 252 17.45 12.39 -15.37
CA LYS A 252 16.58 13.21 -16.25
C LYS A 252 15.26 12.53 -16.53
N GLU A 253 15.27 11.20 -16.52
CA GLU A 253 14.20 10.31 -16.86
C GLU A 253 13.10 10.40 -15.80
N PRO A 254 11.88 10.86 -16.16
CA PRO A 254 10.82 11.11 -15.19
C PRO A 254 10.44 9.88 -14.37
N ASP A 255 10.44 8.69 -14.98
CA ASP A 255 10.12 7.43 -14.32
C ASP A 255 11.20 6.96 -13.35
N VAL A 256 12.48 7.15 -13.69
CA VAL A 256 13.59 6.89 -12.77
C VAL A 256 13.55 7.86 -11.59
N LYS A 257 13.31 9.16 -11.83
CA LYS A 257 13.14 10.16 -10.76
C LYS A 257 12.01 9.79 -9.81
N GLU A 258 10.91 9.32 -10.35
CA GLU A 258 9.73 8.99 -9.56
C GLU A 258 9.98 7.78 -8.65
N VAL A 259 10.59 6.71 -9.17
CA VAL A 259 11.00 5.56 -8.34
C VAL A 259 12.01 6.00 -7.27
N PHE A 260 13.02 6.81 -7.62
CA PHE A 260 14.01 7.28 -6.64
C PHE A 260 13.40 8.18 -5.57
N THR A 261 12.52 9.10 -5.94
CA THR A 261 11.81 9.99 -5.00
C THR A 261 10.95 9.17 -4.03
N ARG A 262 10.33 8.10 -4.54
CA ARG A 262 9.53 7.20 -3.74
C ARG A 262 10.36 6.43 -2.72
N LEU A 263 11.44 5.77 -3.15
CA LEU A 263 12.33 5.02 -2.27
C LEU A 263 12.91 5.96 -1.19
N GLN A 264 13.34 7.16 -1.59
CA GLN A 264 13.74 8.20 -0.64
C GLN A 264 12.65 8.54 0.40
N SER A 265 11.41 8.74 -0.06
CA SER A 265 10.30 9.12 0.82
C SER A 265 9.92 7.97 1.77
N ALA A 266 10.02 6.72 1.32
CA ALA A 266 9.82 5.56 2.20
C ALA A 266 10.84 5.56 3.35
N SER A 267 12.12 5.77 3.05
CA SER A 267 13.19 5.86 4.04
C SER A 267 12.99 7.04 4.98
N ARG A 268 12.72 8.24 4.44
CA ARG A 268 12.55 9.48 5.23
C ARG A 268 11.30 9.48 6.09
N ASP A 269 10.16 9.11 5.53
CA ASP A 269 8.86 9.37 6.12
C ASP A 269 8.33 8.15 6.91
N ASN A 270 8.87 6.95 6.66
CA ASN A 270 8.45 5.71 7.33
C ASN A 270 9.57 5.02 8.10
N HIS A 271 10.69 4.64 7.44
CA HIS A 271 11.71 3.78 8.05
C HIS A 271 12.50 4.53 9.13
N LEU A 272 13.01 5.72 8.81
CA LEU A 272 13.81 6.54 9.72
C LEU A 272 13.03 6.83 11.03
N PRO A 273 11.77 7.33 11.01
CA PRO A 273 10.98 7.47 12.23
C PRO A 273 10.80 6.17 13.02
N ALA A 274 10.67 5.03 12.33
CA ALA A 274 10.51 3.74 12.99
C ALA A 274 11.78 3.28 13.71
N PHE A 275 12.95 3.44 13.07
CA PHE A 275 14.23 3.13 13.69
C PHE A 275 14.58 4.11 14.82
N THR A 276 14.28 5.40 14.66
CA THR A 276 14.47 6.41 15.72
C THR A 276 13.72 6.00 16.99
N ARG A 277 12.42 5.68 16.88
CA ARG A 277 11.63 5.19 18.04
C ARG A 277 12.19 3.91 18.67
N CYS A 278 12.72 3.00 17.84
CA CYS A 278 13.35 1.79 18.36
C CYS A 278 14.63 2.11 19.15
N SER A 279 15.46 3.01 18.63
CA SER A 279 16.75 3.38 19.25
C SER A 279 16.59 4.09 20.61
N GLU A 280 15.44 4.73 20.84
CA GLU A 280 15.10 5.42 22.09
C GLU A 280 14.52 4.46 23.16
N GLY A 281 14.41 3.15 22.87
CA GLY A 281 13.88 2.15 23.80
C GLY A 281 12.35 1.98 23.78
N GLY A 282 11.65 2.59 22.83
CA GLY A 282 10.19 2.50 22.67
C GLY A 282 9.64 1.15 22.17
N GLY A 283 10.49 0.11 22.10
CA GLY A 283 10.15 -1.20 21.54
C GLY A 283 9.42 -2.17 22.48
N GLY A 284 9.17 -1.82 23.74
CA GLY A 284 8.54 -2.71 24.72
C GLY A 284 7.35 -2.08 25.46
N GLY A 285 6.14 -2.58 25.21
CA GLY A 285 5.03 -2.44 26.17
C GLY A 285 3.79 -1.66 25.73
N GLY A 286 3.09 -2.14 24.71
CA GLY A 286 1.72 -1.75 24.40
C GLY A 286 0.67 -2.75 24.91
N ARG A 287 0.74 -3.22 26.17
CA ARG A 287 -0.44 -3.80 26.82
C ARG A 287 -1.29 -2.62 27.30
N GLY A 288 -2.26 -2.22 26.48
CA GLY A 288 -3.30 -1.27 26.89
C GLY A 288 -4.02 -1.80 28.13
N LYS A 289 -3.69 -1.25 29.31
CA LYS A 289 -4.59 -1.33 30.45
C LYS A 289 -5.86 -0.58 30.05
N GLY A 290 -6.99 -1.27 30.20
CA GLY A 290 -8.31 -0.76 29.86
C GLY A 290 -8.57 0.59 30.49
N ARG A 291 -9.23 1.46 29.72
CA ARG A 291 -9.99 2.57 30.29
C ARG A 291 -11.38 2.03 30.65
N PRO A 292 -11.86 2.24 31.88
CA PRO A 292 -13.25 1.96 32.20
C PRO A 292 -14.14 2.96 31.44
N PHE A 293 -15.33 2.47 31.14
CA PHE A 293 -16.43 3.09 30.40
C PHE A 293 -16.67 4.57 30.71
#